data_AF-A0AAD4SPJ7-F1
#
_entry.id   AF-A0AAD4SPJ7-F1
#
_cell.length_a   1.000
_cell.length_b   1.000
_cell.length_c   1.000
_cell.angle_alpha   90.00
_cell.angle_beta   90.00
_cell.angle_gamma   90.00
#
_symmetry.space_group_name_H-M   'P 1'
#
loop_
_entity.id
_entity.type
_entity.pdbx_description
1 polymer ?
#
loop_
_entity_poly.entity_id
_entity_poly.type
_entity_poly.pdbx_seq_one_letter_code
_entity_poly.pdbx_strand_id
1 'polypeptide(L)'
;DTLHEYLGMMLAVDSAFSDRTSALLTVQTVISELSSLHLRAEKLEAASSKIFGGDKTRIRKVEELKETIRVTEDAKMVAVREYDRIKENNRSELERLDKERHDDFLSMIKGFVMNQVGYAEKIANVWEKVAEETSVYAKESS
;
A
#
# COMPACT_ATOMS: atom_id res chain seq x y z
N ASP A 1 18.75 -10.04 8.78
CA ASP A 1 18.71 -8.89 9.70
C ASP A 1 17.25 -8.45 9.77
N THR A 2 16.40 -9.27 10.40
CA THR A 2 14.95 -9.32 10.12
C THR A 2 14.21 -8.02 10.43
N LEU A 3 14.59 -7.34 11.52
CA LEU A 3 13.99 -6.05 11.86
C LEU A 3 14.39 -4.95 10.86
N HIS A 4 15.64 -4.95 10.42
CA HIS A 4 16.14 -3.98 9.45
C HIS A 4 15.49 -4.19 8.07
N GLU A 5 15.34 -5.45 7.65
CA GLU A 5 14.63 -5.81 6.42
C GLU A 5 13.16 -5.37 6.46
N TYR A 6 12.46 -5.60 7.58
CA TYR A 6 11.09 -5.15 7.78
C TYR A 6 10.95 -3.61 7.69
N LEU A 7 11.84 -2.87 8.33
CA LEU A 7 11.85 -1.40 8.24
C LEU A 7 12.09 -0.92 6.80
N GLY A 8 12.97 -1.59 6.06
CA GLY A 8 13.20 -1.31 4.63
C GLY A 8 11.96 -1.57 3.78
N MET A 9 11.27 -2.70 4.01
CA MET A 9 10.03 -3.03 3.29
C MET A 9 8.90 -2.02 3.56
N MET A 10 8.84 -1.44 4.76
CA MET A 10 7.80 -0.45 5.08
C MET A 10 7.87 0.81 4.22
N LEU A 11 9.04 1.18 3.71
CA LEU A 11 9.16 2.27 2.72
C LEU A 11 8.48 1.93 1.39
N ALA A 12 8.58 0.66 0.96
CA ALA A 12 7.90 0.20 -0.25
C ALA A 12 6.38 0.17 -0.05
N VAL A 13 5.91 -0.22 1.14
CA VAL A 13 4.48 -0.17 1.50
C VAL A 13 3.95 1.26 1.43
N ASP A 14 4.69 2.24 1.96
CA ASP A 14 4.32 3.66 1.88
C ASP A 14 4.23 4.14 0.43
N SER A 15 5.22 3.79 -0.40
CA SER A 15 5.19 4.09 -1.85
C SER A 15 3.94 3.50 -2.52
N ALA A 16 3.59 2.26 -2.23
CA ALA A 16 2.40 1.62 -2.80
C ALA A 16 1.09 2.30 -2.38
N PHE A 17 1.01 2.84 -1.16
CA PHE A 17 -0.13 3.66 -0.71
C PHE A 17 -0.17 5.03 -1.38
N SER A 18 0.99 5.65 -1.59
CA SER A 18 1.11 6.90 -2.33
C SER A 18 0.66 6.74 -3.79
N ASP A 19 1.07 5.67 -4.45
CA ASP A 19 0.66 5.33 -5.82
C ASP A 19 -0.86 5.14 -5.92
N ARG A 20 -1.45 4.40 -4.96
CA ARG A 20 -2.91 4.24 -4.88
C ARG A 20 -3.64 5.57 -4.71
N THR A 21 -3.10 6.46 -3.88
CA THR A 21 -3.68 7.78 -3.63
C THR A 21 -3.61 8.66 -4.87
N SER A 22 -2.48 8.61 -5.59
CA SER A 22 -2.28 9.31 -6.86
C SER A 22 -3.26 8.82 -7.93
N ALA A 23 -3.44 7.51 -8.07
CA ALA A 23 -4.40 6.92 -9.00
C ALA A 23 -5.85 7.32 -8.67
N LEU A 24 -6.22 7.39 -7.38
CA LEU A 24 -7.53 7.88 -6.96
C LEU A 24 -7.75 9.34 -7.34
N LEU A 25 -6.73 10.19 -7.17
CA LEU A 25 -6.79 11.60 -7.57
C LEU A 25 -7.02 11.74 -9.09
N THR A 26 -6.37 10.90 -9.90
CA THR A 26 -6.62 10.84 -11.35
C THR A 26 -8.07 10.51 -11.65
N VAL A 27 -8.64 9.48 -11.00
CA VAL A 27 -10.06 9.11 -11.16
C VAL A 27 -10.98 10.29 -10.81
N GLN A 28 -10.74 10.96 -9.70
CA GLN A 28 -11.55 12.10 -9.24
C GLN A 28 -11.45 13.29 -10.20
N THR A 29 -10.27 13.54 -10.74
CA THR A 29 -10.02 14.61 -11.72
C THR A 29 -10.84 14.37 -12.98
N VAL A 30 -10.73 13.17 -13.57
CA VAL A 30 -11.45 12.83 -14.79
C VAL A 30 -12.97 12.85 -14.59
N ILE A 31 -13.48 12.39 -13.44
CA ILE A 31 -14.91 12.48 -13.11
C ILE A 31 -15.38 13.94 -13.04
N SER A 32 -14.57 14.82 -12.45
CA SER A 32 -14.89 16.24 -12.32
C SER A 32 -14.89 16.95 -13.68
N GLU A 33 -13.90 16.64 -14.53
CA GLU A 33 -13.82 17.12 -15.90
C GLU A 33 -15.03 16.68 -16.74
N LEU A 34 -15.38 15.40 -16.66
CA LEU A 34 -16.53 14.82 -17.35
C LEU A 34 -17.84 15.51 -16.93
N SER A 35 -18.03 15.74 -15.62
CA SER A 35 -19.20 16.45 -15.10
C SER A 35 -19.29 17.89 -15.64
N SER A 36 -18.16 18.58 -15.73
CA SER A 36 -18.06 19.93 -16.30
C SER A 36 -18.41 19.94 -17.80
N LEU A 37 -17.93 18.94 -18.55
CA LEU A 37 -18.23 18.78 -19.97
C LEU A 37 -19.73 18.52 -20.22
N HIS A 38 -20.37 17.64 -19.45
CA HIS A 38 -21.81 17.42 -19.55
C HIS A 38 -22.61 18.68 -19.28
N LEU A 39 -22.30 19.42 -18.21
CA LEU A 39 -22.98 20.67 -17.88
C LEU A 39 -22.84 21.71 -19.02
N ARG A 40 -21.67 21.77 -19.65
CA ARG A 40 -21.43 22.65 -20.80
C ARG A 40 -22.22 22.21 -22.03
N ALA A 41 -22.39 20.90 -22.24
CA ALA A 41 -23.18 20.34 -23.33
C ALA A 41 -24.65 20.71 -23.19
N GLU A 42 -25.23 20.46 -22.01
CA GLU A 42 -26.62 20.80 -21.70
C GLU A 42 -26.92 22.29 -21.93
N LYS A 43 -26.03 23.17 -21.45
CA LYS A 43 -26.17 24.62 -21.66
C LYS A 43 -26.15 25.01 -23.15
N LEU A 44 -25.27 24.39 -23.93
CA LEU A 44 -25.13 24.68 -25.36
C LEU A 44 -26.35 24.17 -26.16
N GLU A 45 -26.83 22.97 -25.84
CA GLU A 45 -28.03 22.39 -26.44
C GLU A 45 -29.29 23.23 -26.12
N ALA A 46 -29.46 23.63 -24.85
CA ALA A 46 -30.56 24.50 -24.42
C ALA A 46 -30.53 25.90 -25.05
N ALA A 47 -29.34 26.43 -25.37
CA ALA A 47 -29.19 27.69 -26.09
C ALA A 47 -29.45 27.54 -27.60
N SER A 48 -29.19 26.36 -28.17
CA SER A 48 -29.40 26.08 -29.60
C SER A 48 -30.87 25.81 -29.94
N SER A 49 -31.62 25.18 -29.04
CA SER A 49 -33.05 24.87 -29.25
C SER A 49 -33.97 26.10 -29.30
N LYS A 50 -33.51 27.25 -28.79
CA LYS A 50 -34.26 28.52 -28.77
C LYS A 50 -34.22 29.31 -30.07
N ILE A 51 -33.42 28.89 -31.06
CA ILE A 51 -33.27 29.60 -32.34
C ILE A 51 -33.91 28.77 -33.45
N PHE A 52 -34.98 29.30 -34.05
CA PHE A 52 -35.62 28.69 -35.22
C PHE A 52 -34.65 28.72 -36.42
N GLY A 53 -34.35 27.56 -37.00
CA GLY A 53 -33.50 27.43 -38.19
C GLY A 53 -32.07 26.95 -37.95
N GLY A 54 -31.65 26.68 -36.69
CA GLY A 54 -30.43 25.94 -36.36
C GLY A 54 -29.13 26.56 -36.88
N ASP A 55 -28.42 27.29 -36.02
CA ASP A 55 -27.08 27.79 -36.34
C ASP A 55 -26.11 26.61 -36.59
N LYS A 56 -25.76 26.34 -37.86
CA LYS A 56 -24.89 25.23 -38.28
C LYS A 56 -23.57 25.19 -37.50
N THR A 57 -23.06 26.35 -37.09
CA THR A 57 -21.83 26.43 -36.30
C THR A 57 -22.02 25.92 -34.86
N ARG A 58 -23.18 26.15 -34.25
CA ARG A 58 -23.52 25.61 -32.92
C ARG A 58 -23.75 24.12 -32.94
N ILE A 59 -24.41 23.60 -33.98
CA ILE A 59 -24.61 22.15 -34.15
C ILE A 59 -23.26 21.43 -34.20
N ARG A 60 -22.32 21.94 -35.02
CA ARG A 60 -20.96 21.38 -35.09
C ARG A 60 -20.27 21.41 -33.71
N LYS A 61 -20.41 22.51 -32.97
CA LYS A 61 -19.81 22.67 -31.64
C LYS A 61 -20.40 21.72 -30.59
N VAL A 62 -21.68 21.39 -30.69
CA VAL A 62 -22.32 20.36 -29.85
C VAL A 62 -21.72 18.99 -30.15
N GLU A 63 -21.57 18.63 -31.42
CA GLU A 63 -20.99 17.34 -31.81
C GLU A 63 -19.51 17.20 -31.40
N GLU A 64 -18.71 18.26 -31.53
CA GLU A 64 -17.34 18.30 -31.00
C GLU A 64 -17.29 18.06 -29.48
N LEU A 65 -18.22 18.66 -28.75
CA LEU A 65 -18.28 18.52 -27.30
C LEU A 65 -18.72 17.11 -26.89
N LYS A 66 -19.66 16.50 -27.63
CA LYS A 66 -20.05 15.08 -27.44
C LYS A 66 -18.89 14.13 -27.71
N GLU A 67 -18.08 14.39 -28.73
CA GLU A 67 -16.87 13.61 -28.98
C GLU A 67 -15.87 13.75 -27.83
N THR A 68 -15.67 14.97 -27.32
CA THR A 68 -14.82 15.20 -26.15
C THR A 68 -15.32 14.42 -24.93
N ILE A 69 -16.63 14.42 -24.68
CA ILE A 69 -17.27 13.63 -23.60
C ILE A 69 -16.96 12.15 -23.77
N ARG A 70 -17.14 11.59 -24.97
CA ARG A 70 -16.84 10.16 -25.24
C ARG A 70 -15.38 9.82 -24.92
N VAL A 71 -14.44 10.63 -25.38
CA VAL A 71 -13.00 10.41 -25.08
C VAL A 71 -12.72 10.51 -23.57
N THR A 72 -13.35 11.44 -22.86
CA THR A 72 -13.20 11.56 -21.41
C THR A 72 -13.87 10.40 -20.65
N GLU A 73 -14.97 9.85 -21.15
CA GLU A 73 -15.60 8.62 -20.62
C GLU A 73 -14.67 7.41 -20.74
N ASP A 74 -14.03 7.26 -21.90
CA ASP A 74 -13.02 6.21 -22.09
C ASP A 74 -11.81 6.41 -21.15
N ALA A 75 -11.34 7.64 -21.00
CA ALA A 75 -10.27 7.98 -20.04
C ALA A 75 -10.67 7.64 -18.60
N LYS A 76 -11.92 7.90 -18.20
CA LYS A 76 -12.46 7.53 -16.89
C LYS A 76 -12.42 6.02 -16.71
N MET A 77 -12.87 5.24 -17.70
CA MET A 77 -12.85 3.78 -17.63
C MET A 77 -11.42 3.25 -17.42
N VAL A 78 -10.45 3.80 -18.14
CA VAL A 78 -9.03 3.45 -17.99
C VAL A 78 -8.52 3.80 -16.60
N ALA A 79 -8.79 5.02 -16.11
CA ALA A 79 -8.36 5.47 -14.79
C ALA A 79 -8.94 4.60 -13.66
N VAL A 80 -10.22 4.24 -13.74
CA VAL A 80 -10.89 3.37 -12.75
C VAL A 80 -10.27 1.97 -12.76
N ARG A 81 -10.04 1.40 -13.95
CA ARG A 81 -9.42 0.08 -14.09
C ARG A 81 -8.02 0.05 -13.49
N GLU A 82 -7.24 1.10 -13.71
CA GLU A 82 -5.90 1.23 -13.14
C GLU A 82 -5.92 1.35 -11.62
N TYR A 83 -6.81 2.18 -11.09
CA TYR A 83 -7.00 2.32 -9.65
C TYR A 83 -7.40 0.98 -8.98
N ASP A 84 -8.33 0.24 -9.59
CA ASP A 84 -8.76 -1.05 -9.06
C ASP A 84 -7.64 -2.10 -9.14
N ARG A 85 -6.83 -2.09 -10.19
CA ARG A 85 -5.64 -2.94 -10.32
C ARG A 85 -4.65 -2.69 -9.19
N ILE A 86 -4.33 -1.42 -8.90
CA ILE A 86 -3.41 -1.06 -7.80
C ILE A 86 -4.01 -1.50 -6.45
N LYS A 87 -5.30 -1.26 -6.23
CA LYS A 87 -6.00 -1.65 -5.00
C LYS A 87 -5.94 -3.17 -4.76
N GLU A 88 -6.13 -3.95 -5.83
CA GLU A 88 -6.07 -5.41 -5.79
C GLU A 88 -4.66 -5.92 -5.47
N ASN A 89 -3.66 -5.37 -6.15
CA ASN A 89 -2.25 -5.71 -5.93
C ASN A 89 -1.84 -5.39 -4.49
N ASN A 90 -2.16 -4.18 -3.99
CA ASN A 90 -1.84 -3.79 -2.62
C ASN A 90 -2.48 -4.73 -1.59
N ARG A 91 -3.72 -5.19 -1.83
CA ARG A 91 -4.37 -6.13 -0.92
C ARG A 91 -3.60 -7.46 -0.88
N SER A 92 -3.33 -8.04 -2.04
CA SER A 92 -2.63 -9.32 -2.16
C SER A 92 -1.23 -9.28 -1.55
N GLU A 93 -0.48 -8.20 -1.81
CA GLU A 93 0.87 -8.02 -1.26
C GLU A 93 0.86 -7.75 0.25
N LEU A 94 -0.14 -7.05 0.77
CA LEU A 94 -0.25 -6.82 2.21
C LEU A 94 -0.55 -8.13 2.97
N GLU A 95 -1.41 -8.98 2.40
CA GLU A 95 -1.68 -10.32 2.95
C GLU A 95 -0.43 -11.20 2.93
N ARG A 96 0.32 -11.20 1.83
CA ARG A 96 1.60 -11.93 1.71
C ARG A 96 2.61 -11.42 2.74
N LEU A 97 2.78 -10.10 2.84
CA LEU A 97 3.70 -9.45 3.77
C LEU A 97 3.38 -9.78 5.23
N ASP A 98 2.10 -9.79 5.61
CA ASP A 98 1.71 -10.10 6.98
C ASP A 98 2.11 -11.52 7.39
N LYS A 99 1.91 -12.48 6.48
CA LYS A 99 2.31 -13.87 6.68
C LYS A 99 3.84 -14.02 6.80
N GLU A 100 4.58 -13.46 5.86
CA GLU A 100 6.06 -13.53 5.87
C GLU A 100 6.63 -12.87 7.12
N ARG A 101 6.12 -11.68 7.49
CA ARG A 101 6.49 -11.01 8.72
C ARG A 101 6.27 -11.91 9.94
N HIS A 102 5.12 -12.56 10.03
CA HIS A 102 4.84 -13.45 11.16
C HIS A 102 5.89 -14.57 11.26
N ASP A 103 6.13 -15.27 10.15
CA ASP A 103 7.03 -16.43 10.09
C ASP A 103 8.49 -16.02 10.39
N ASP A 104 8.95 -14.90 9.85
CA ASP A 104 10.31 -14.40 10.02
C ASP A 104 10.58 -13.92 11.45
N PHE A 105 9.67 -13.14 12.04
CA PHE A 105 9.82 -12.66 13.41
C PHE A 105 9.74 -13.80 14.43
N LEU A 106 8.85 -14.77 14.20
CA LEU A 106 8.77 -15.95 15.06
C LEU A 106 10.07 -16.76 15.00
N SER A 107 10.63 -16.95 13.81
CA SER A 107 11.91 -17.64 13.62
C SER A 107 13.06 -16.90 14.29
N MET A 108 13.10 -15.57 14.16
CA MET A 108 14.10 -14.71 14.82
C MET A 108 14.03 -14.85 16.35
N ILE A 109 12.83 -14.75 16.95
CA ILE A 109 12.64 -14.85 18.40
C ILE A 109 13.01 -16.26 18.89
N LYS A 110 12.62 -17.31 18.16
CA LYS A 110 13.00 -18.68 18.51
C LYS A 110 14.52 -18.85 18.53
N GLY A 111 15.22 -18.34 17.52
CA GLY A 111 16.67 -18.30 17.47
C GLY A 111 17.28 -17.57 18.67
N PHE A 112 16.74 -16.39 18.99
CA PHE A 112 17.17 -15.61 20.15
C PHE A 112 17.01 -16.40 21.46
N VAL A 113 15.83 -16.97 21.72
CA VAL A 113 15.56 -17.73 22.95
C VAL A 113 16.48 -18.94 23.08
N MET A 114 16.68 -19.70 21.99
CA MET A 114 17.61 -20.83 22.00
C MET A 114 19.04 -20.39 22.36
N ASN A 115 19.50 -19.26 21.82
CA ASN A 115 20.80 -18.71 22.17
C ASN A 115 20.87 -18.28 23.64
N GLN A 116 19.84 -17.62 24.18
CA GLN A 116 19.79 -17.21 25.59
C GLN A 116 19.81 -18.41 26.54
N VAL A 117 19.03 -19.44 26.25
CA VAL A 117 19.02 -20.69 27.04
C VAL A 117 20.41 -21.33 27.02
N GLY A 118 21.02 -21.46 25.84
CA GLY A 118 22.37 -22.01 25.73
C GLY A 118 23.45 -21.18 26.47
N TYR A 119 23.30 -19.85 26.53
CA TYR A 119 24.18 -19.02 27.37
C TYR A 119 23.93 -19.25 28.86
N ALA A 120 22.68 -19.32 29.29
CA ALA A 120 22.32 -19.57 30.69
C ALA A 120 22.84 -20.93 31.18
N GLU A 121 22.70 -21.99 30.38
CA GLU A 121 23.25 -23.32 30.66
C GLU A 121 24.77 -23.29 30.80
N LYS A 122 25.47 -22.61 29.90
CA LYS A 122 26.94 -22.45 30.00
C LYS A 122 27.35 -21.73 31.27
N ILE A 123 26.63 -20.66 31.64
CA ILE A 123 26.89 -19.90 32.87
C ILE A 123 26.63 -20.77 34.10
N ALA A 124 25.52 -21.52 34.11
CA ALA A 124 25.18 -22.44 35.20
C ALA A 124 26.27 -23.50 35.39
N ASN A 125 26.73 -24.14 34.32
CA ASN A 125 27.80 -25.13 34.36
C ASN A 125 29.12 -24.55 34.91
N VAL A 126 29.44 -23.30 34.55
CA VAL A 126 30.63 -22.61 35.09
C VAL A 126 30.47 -22.36 36.59
N TRP A 127 29.30 -21.88 37.03
CA TRP A 127 29.03 -21.66 38.46
C TRP A 127 29.03 -22.94 39.27
N GLU A 128 28.46 -24.03 38.75
CA GLU A 128 28.48 -25.34 39.38
C GLU A 128 29.92 -25.82 39.60
N LYS A 129 30.75 -25.75 38.55
CA LYS A 129 32.17 -26.10 38.64
C LYS A 129 32.93 -25.26 39.66
N VAL A 130 32.72 -23.94 39.69
CA VAL A 130 33.36 -23.05 40.67
C VAL A 130 32.92 -23.39 42.10
N ALA A 131 31.64 -23.71 42.30
CA ALA A 131 31.11 -24.10 43.60
C ALA A 131 31.72 -25.44 44.08
N GLU A 132 31.84 -26.42 43.19
CA GLU A 132 32.50 -27.70 43.48
C GLU A 132 33.97 -27.51 43.87
N GLU A 133 34.74 -26.77 43.07
CA GLU A 133 36.17 -26.49 43.32
C GLU A 133 36.38 -25.75 44.65
N THR A 134 35.49 -24.81 44.99
CA THR A 134 35.61 -24.00 46.21
C THR A 134 35.10 -24.73 47.46
N SER A 135 34.29 -25.80 47.30
CA SER A 135 33.72 -26.55 48.43
C SER A 135 34.76 -27.19 49.36
N VAL A 136 35.98 -27.42 48.86
CA VAL A 136 37.11 -27.95 49.64
C VAL A 136 37.50 -26.99 50.77
N TYR A 137 37.53 -25.68 50.50
CA TYR A 137 37.89 -24.68 51.51
C TYR A 137 36.89 -24.63 52.68
N ALA A 138 35.62 -24.95 52.42
CA ALA A 138 34.61 -25.05 53.48
C ALA A 138 34.77 -26.31 54.35
N LYS A 139 35.35 -27.38 53.80
CA LYS A 139 35.63 -28.64 54.53
C LYS A 139 36.92 -28.58 55.34
N GLU A 140 37.91 -27.83 54.89
CA GLU A 140 39.19 -27.65 55.60
C GLU A 140 39.12 -26.65 56.77
N SER A 141 38.03 -25.89 56.87
CA SER A 141 37.80 -24.88 57.91
C SER A 141 36.87 -25.33 59.05
N SER A 142 36.43 -26.60 59.06
CA SER A 142 35.75 -27.28 60.17
C SER A 142 36.67 -28.29 60.85
#